data_AF-A0A523XIA3-F1
#
_entry.id   AF-A0A523XIA3-F1
#
_cell.length_a   1.000
_cell.length_b   1.000
_cell.length_c   1.000
_cell.angle_alpha   90.00
_cell.angle_beta   90.00
_cell.angle_gamma   90.00
#
_symmetry.space_group_name_H-M   'P 1'
#
loop_
_entity.id
_entity.type
_entity.pdbx_description
1 polymer ?
#
loop_
_entity_poly.entity_id
_entity_poly.type
_entity_poly.pdbx_seq_one_letter_code
_entity_poly.pdbx_strand_id
1 'polypeptide(L)'
;MIDRKNNVDELLKDLNSNDIKKRLSAVNELVKMGGRHAENELIKLLSDDSWHMRVYVAKILGGFGKDIISSILRVAKHGVWYVRSAACLTLGYIGEIECIDPLLTFLEDDSSRVRIDAEEAILSIINRDRVKFVETYLSRKDADFQEFILEKLKKIDSDLYKDILDEGS
;
A
#
# COMPACT_ATOMS: atom_id res chain seq x y z
N MET A 1 -16.93 15.00 32.27
CA MET A 1 -16.03 14.12 31.52
C MET A 1 -16.78 13.65 30.29
N ILE A 2 -16.53 14.26 29.13
CA ILE A 2 -17.00 13.69 27.87
C ILE A 2 -16.15 12.44 27.67
N ASP A 3 -16.79 11.27 27.75
CA ASP A 3 -16.11 9.98 27.74
C ASP A 3 -15.40 9.78 26.39
N ARG A 4 -14.11 9.46 26.42
CA ARG A 4 -13.27 9.31 25.21
C ARG A 4 -13.84 8.22 24.29
N LYS A 5 -14.56 7.24 24.87
CA LYS A 5 -15.25 6.17 24.16
C LYS A 5 -16.46 6.68 23.36
N ASN A 6 -17.26 7.58 23.92
CA ASN A 6 -18.42 8.17 23.23
C ASN A 6 -17.99 9.00 22.02
N ASN A 7 -16.80 9.61 22.07
CA ASN A 7 -16.24 10.38 20.95
C ASN A 7 -15.81 9.47 19.79
N VAL A 8 -15.22 8.30 20.06
CA VAL A 8 -14.84 7.36 18.98
C VAL A 8 -16.06 6.84 18.23
N ASP A 9 -17.13 6.45 18.93
CA ASP A 9 -18.34 5.93 18.29
C ASP A 9 -19.02 6.97 17.38
N GLU A 10 -18.96 8.25 17.75
CA GLU A 10 -19.46 9.34 16.91
C GLU A 10 -18.59 9.54 15.66
N LEU A 11 -17.26 9.54 15.82
CA LEU A 11 -16.33 9.62 14.69
C LEU A 11 -16.50 8.44 13.71
N LEU A 12 -16.75 7.22 14.21
CA LEU A 12 -17.02 6.06 13.37
C LEU A 12 -18.32 6.20 12.57
N LYS A 13 -19.34 6.87 13.11
CA LYS A 13 -20.56 7.21 12.34
C LYS A 13 -20.24 8.23 11.26
N ASP A 14 -19.44 9.24 11.58
CA ASP A 14 -19.04 10.28 10.62
C ASP A 14 -18.23 9.73 9.45
N LEU A 15 -17.51 8.60 9.61
CA LEU A 15 -16.87 7.89 8.49
C LEU A 15 -17.85 7.39 7.43
N ASN A 16 -19.14 7.25 7.75
CA ASN A 16 -20.18 6.82 6.82
C ASN A 16 -21.04 8.00 6.30
N SER A 17 -20.65 9.23 6.62
CA SER A 17 -21.35 10.43 6.15
C SER A 17 -21.25 10.58 4.63
N ASN A 18 -22.32 11.02 3.98
CA ASN A 18 -22.29 11.41 2.55
C ASN A 18 -21.39 12.63 2.30
N ASP A 19 -21.13 13.45 3.32
CA ASP A 19 -20.21 14.58 3.25
C ASP A 19 -18.76 14.14 3.44
N ILE A 20 -17.97 14.22 2.36
CA ILE A 20 -16.54 13.90 2.37
C ILE A 20 -15.75 14.73 3.39
N LYS A 21 -16.13 15.99 3.65
CA LYS A 21 -15.43 16.83 4.63
C LYS A 21 -15.60 16.27 6.04
N LYS A 22 -16.80 15.78 6.36
CA LYS A 22 -17.05 15.09 7.64
C LYS A 22 -16.25 13.80 7.75
N ARG A 23 -16.26 12.96 6.70
CA ARG A 23 -15.44 11.74 6.69
C ARG A 23 -13.96 12.04 6.90
N LEU A 24 -13.41 13.04 6.19
CA LEU A 24 -12.01 13.45 6.32
C LEU A 24 -11.69 13.98 7.71
N SER A 25 -12.59 14.79 8.30
CA SER A 25 -12.45 15.28 9.66
C SER A 25 -12.42 14.11 10.66
N ALA A 26 -13.31 13.13 10.49
CA ALA A 26 -13.36 11.97 11.35
C ALA A 26 -12.09 11.11 11.26
N VAL A 27 -11.57 10.88 10.04
CA VAL A 27 -10.27 10.22 9.84
C VAL A 27 -9.15 10.97 10.57
N ASN A 28 -9.08 12.30 10.42
CA ASN A 28 -8.07 13.13 11.09
C ASN A 28 -8.11 12.99 12.61
N GLU A 29 -9.30 13.05 13.21
CA GLU A 29 -9.46 12.92 14.66
C GLU A 29 -9.11 11.51 15.14
N LEU A 30 -9.51 10.46 14.43
CA LEU A 30 -9.13 9.08 14.76
C LEU A 30 -7.61 8.88 14.71
N VAL A 31 -6.92 9.48 13.75
CA VAL A 31 -5.46 9.44 13.66
C VAL A 31 -4.82 10.19 14.84
N LYS A 32 -5.30 11.39 15.19
CA LYS A 32 -4.82 12.14 16.37
C LYS A 32 -5.02 11.38 17.67
N MET A 33 -6.07 10.57 17.77
CA MET A 33 -6.35 9.72 18.92
C MET A 33 -5.47 8.45 18.99
N GLY A 34 -4.58 8.24 18.02
CA GLY A 34 -3.62 7.16 17.98
C GLY A 34 -3.86 6.12 16.90
N GLY A 35 -4.85 6.31 16.02
CA GLY A 35 -5.06 5.61 14.72
C GLY A 35 -5.29 4.09 14.77
N ARG A 36 -4.41 3.35 15.45
CA ARG A 36 -4.38 1.88 15.60
C ARG A 36 -5.69 1.31 16.14
N HIS A 37 -6.37 2.01 17.05
CA HIS A 37 -7.67 1.58 17.58
C HIS A 37 -8.78 1.58 16.52
N ALA A 38 -8.61 2.33 15.43
CA ALA A 38 -9.55 2.42 14.32
C ALA A 38 -8.99 1.77 13.03
N GLU A 39 -7.94 0.94 13.12
CA GLU A 39 -7.27 0.34 11.96
C GLU A 39 -8.25 -0.32 11.00
N ASN A 40 -9.14 -1.18 11.51
CA ASN A 40 -10.13 -1.88 10.68
C ASN A 40 -11.08 -0.91 9.95
N GLU A 41 -11.48 0.18 10.61
CA GLU A 41 -12.39 1.16 10.02
C GLU A 41 -11.68 2.03 8.99
N LEU A 42 -10.41 2.40 9.24
CA LEU A 42 -9.56 3.07 8.26
C LEU A 42 -9.32 2.16 7.04
N ILE A 43 -9.04 0.87 7.23
CA ILE A 43 -8.83 -0.07 6.13
C ILE A 43 -10.08 -0.17 5.23
N LYS A 44 -11.29 -0.13 5.78
CA LYS A 44 -12.53 -0.11 4.98
C LYS A 44 -12.60 1.10 4.04
N LEU A 45 -12.05 2.25 4.43
CA LEU A 45 -12.06 3.47 3.61
C LEU A 45 -11.14 3.38 2.37
N LEU A 46 -10.35 2.32 2.21
CA LEU A 46 -9.71 1.99 0.93
C LEU A 46 -10.75 1.62 -0.15
N SER A 47 -11.99 1.38 0.24
CA SER A 47 -13.14 1.18 -0.65
C SER A 47 -14.09 2.37 -0.73
N ASP A 48 -13.73 3.52 -0.14
CA ASP A 48 -14.54 4.75 -0.22
C ASP A 48 -14.76 5.16 -1.68
N ASP A 49 -15.95 5.65 -2.01
CA ASP A 49 -16.29 6.09 -3.37
C ASP A 49 -15.39 7.24 -3.85
N SER A 50 -14.94 8.09 -2.92
CA SER A 50 -14.04 9.18 -3.21
C SER A 50 -12.59 8.71 -3.35
N TRP A 51 -12.04 8.89 -4.56
CA TRP A 51 -10.61 8.77 -4.83
C TRP A 51 -9.75 9.53 -3.81
N HIS A 52 -10.13 10.76 -3.47
CA HIS A 52 -9.37 11.60 -2.53
C HIS A 52 -9.31 10.95 -1.14
N MET A 53 -10.41 10.33 -0.69
CA MET A 53 -10.43 9.62 0.59
C MET A 53 -9.51 8.40 0.54
N ARG A 54 -9.61 7.59 -0.52
CA ARG A 54 -8.78 6.37 -0.67
C ARG A 54 -7.29 6.68 -0.60
N VAL A 55 -6.82 7.69 -1.34
CA VAL A 55 -5.40 8.10 -1.34
C VAL A 55 -4.99 8.63 0.03
N TYR A 56 -5.82 9.48 0.64
CA TYR A 56 -5.53 10.07 1.93
C TYR A 56 -5.38 8.98 3.02
N VAL A 57 -6.30 8.02 3.03
CA VAL A 57 -6.28 6.91 3.97
C VAL A 57 -5.14 5.93 3.67
N ALA A 58 -4.83 5.66 2.40
CA ALA A 58 -3.66 4.86 2.03
C ALA A 58 -2.36 5.44 2.60
N LYS A 59 -2.19 6.76 2.55
CA LYS A 59 -1.04 7.46 3.14
C LYS A 59 -0.99 7.33 4.66
N ILE A 60 -2.13 7.45 5.34
CA ILE A 60 -2.23 7.27 6.79
C ILE A 60 -1.86 5.84 7.18
N LEU A 61 -2.46 4.86 6.52
CA LEU A 61 -2.22 3.43 6.76
C LEU A 61 -0.77 3.06 6.46
N GLY A 62 -0.13 3.69 5.47
CA GLY A 62 1.30 3.54 5.22
C GLY A 62 2.17 3.78 6.47
N GLY A 63 1.78 4.75 7.32
CA GLY A 63 2.46 5.04 8.58
C GLY A 63 2.28 3.98 9.68
N PHE A 64 1.42 2.98 9.47
CA PHE A 64 1.23 1.88 10.44
C PHE A 64 2.28 0.78 10.25
N GLY A 65 3.01 0.81 9.13
CA GLY A 65 4.12 -0.09 8.85
C GLY A 65 3.69 -1.50 8.47
N LYS A 66 4.64 -2.45 8.56
CA LYS A 66 4.46 -3.82 8.06
C LYS A 66 3.34 -4.63 8.71
N ASP A 67 2.93 -4.28 9.94
CA ASP A 67 1.93 -5.03 10.71
C ASP A 67 0.60 -5.16 9.95
N ILE A 68 0.26 -4.17 9.12
CA ILE A 68 -1.02 -4.13 8.41
C ILE A 68 -1.00 -4.78 7.03
N ILE A 69 0.17 -5.19 6.50
CA ILE A 69 0.31 -5.71 5.12
C ILE A 69 -0.72 -6.83 4.87
N SER A 70 -0.83 -7.80 5.78
CA SER A 70 -1.77 -8.92 5.64
C SER A 70 -3.24 -8.48 5.56
N SER A 71 -3.61 -7.44 6.32
CA SER A 71 -4.95 -6.86 6.31
C SER A 71 -5.23 -6.12 4.99
N ILE A 72 -4.25 -5.39 4.46
CA ILE A 72 -4.34 -4.72 3.15
C ILE A 72 -4.54 -5.73 2.01
N LEU A 73 -3.75 -6.81 1.99
CA LEU A 73 -3.88 -7.85 0.97
C LEU A 73 -5.23 -8.56 1.03
N ARG A 74 -5.78 -8.78 2.22
CA ARG A 74 -7.12 -9.36 2.40
C ARG A 74 -8.21 -8.51 1.76
N VAL A 75 -8.14 -7.19 1.93
CA VAL A 75 -9.09 -6.26 1.32
C VAL A 75 -8.92 -6.20 -0.19
N ALA A 76 -7.68 -6.19 -0.69
CA ALA A 76 -7.40 -6.19 -2.11
C ALA A 76 -7.93 -7.44 -2.82
N LYS A 77 -7.79 -8.63 -2.20
CA LYS A 77 -8.21 -9.91 -2.78
C LYS A 77 -9.68 -9.96 -3.22
N HIS A 78 -10.56 -9.27 -2.49
CA HIS A 78 -11.99 -9.22 -2.76
C HIS A 78 -12.46 -7.85 -3.26
N GLY A 79 -11.52 -6.94 -3.53
CA GLY A 79 -11.79 -5.58 -3.94
C GLY A 79 -11.94 -5.43 -5.44
N VAL A 80 -12.78 -4.48 -5.86
CA VAL A 80 -12.80 -3.97 -7.23
C VAL A 80 -11.53 -3.16 -7.54
N TRP A 81 -11.31 -2.83 -8.81
CA TRP A 81 -10.03 -2.28 -9.27
C TRP A 81 -9.52 -1.08 -8.45
N TYR A 82 -10.40 -0.17 -8.03
CA TYR A 82 -9.97 1.02 -7.27
C TYR A 82 -9.56 0.70 -5.82
N VAL A 83 -10.06 -0.40 -5.25
CA VAL A 83 -9.65 -0.91 -3.94
C VAL A 83 -8.25 -1.53 -4.05
N ARG A 84 -8.00 -2.30 -5.11
CA ARG A 84 -6.69 -2.91 -5.38
C ARG A 84 -5.63 -1.84 -5.67
N SER A 85 -6.00 -0.80 -6.41
CA SER A 85 -5.18 0.40 -6.62
C SER A 85 -4.84 1.09 -5.28
N ALA A 86 -5.84 1.32 -4.42
CA ALA A 86 -5.60 1.89 -3.09
C ALA A 86 -4.72 1.00 -2.20
N ALA A 87 -4.83 -0.32 -2.32
CA ALA A 87 -3.95 -1.27 -1.66
C ALA A 87 -2.50 -1.15 -2.15
N CYS A 88 -2.26 -1.05 -3.47
CA CYS A 88 -0.93 -0.83 -4.04
C CYS A 88 -0.30 0.46 -3.50
N LEU A 89 -1.05 1.56 -3.50
CA LEU A 89 -0.60 2.83 -2.91
C LEU A 89 -0.25 2.68 -1.43
N THR A 90 -1.07 1.97 -0.66
CA THR A 90 -0.82 1.73 0.77
C THR A 90 0.48 0.95 0.98
N LEU A 91 0.69 -0.13 0.21
CA LEU A 91 1.92 -0.93 0.26
C LEU A 91 3.17 -0.11 -0.12
N GLY A 92 3.05 0.76 -1.14
CA GLY A 92 4.11 1.70 -1.49
C GLY A 92 4.42 2.70 -0.37
N TYR A 93 3.40 3.21 0.33
CA TYR A 93 3.61 4.10 1.47
C TYR A 93 4.21 3.40 2.69
N ILE A 94 3.83 2.14 2.96
CA ILE A 94 4.51 1.29 3.96
C ILE A 94 6.00 1.24 3.61
N GLY A 95 6.31 0.94 2.35
CA GLY A 95 7.66 1.10 1.83
C GLY A 95 8.65 0.04 2.35
N GLU A 96 8.14 -1.10 2.82
CA GLU A 96 8.92 -2.22 3.32
C GLU A 96 9.21 -3.21 2.19
N ILE A 97 10.37 -3.86 2.22
CA ILE A 97 10.81 -4.72 1.13
C ILE A 97 9.89 -5.94 0.96
N GLU A 98 9.25 -6.38 2.04
CA GLU A 98 8.25 -7.44 2.07
C GLU A 98 6.97 -7.10 1.29
N CYS A 99 6.76 -5.82 0.93
CA CYS A 99 5.65 -5.41 0.07
C CYS A 99 5.89 -5.74 -1.41
N ILE A 100 7.14 -6.02 -1.83
CA ILE A 100 7.44 -6.28 -3.26
C ILE A 100 6.78 -7.57 -3.74
N ASP A 101 6.88 -8.66 -2.98
CA ASP A 101 6.24 -9.95 -3.31
C ASP A 101 4.75 -9.81 -3.71
N PRO A 102 3.87 -9.22 -2.89
CA PRO A 102 2.49 -9.00 -3.29
C PRO A 102 2.33 -7.98 -4.42
N LEU A 103 3.16 -6.93 -4.48
CA LEU A 103 3.07 -5.92 -5.54
C LEU A 103 3.34 -6.51 -6.94
N LEU A 104 4.23 -7.49 -7.05
CA LEU A 104 4.48 -8.18 -8.31
C LEU A 104 3.23 -8.88 -8.85
N THR A 105 2.37 -9.39 -7.97
CA THR A 105 1.10 -10.01 -8.39
C THR A 105 0.14 -8.98 -8.99
N PHE A 106 0.17 -7.73 -8.51
CA PHE A 106 -0.66 -6.64 -9.03
C PHE A 106 -0.17 -6.10 -10.39
N LEU A 107 1.06 -6.41 -10.81
CA LEU A 107 1.53 -6.10 -12.17
C LEU A 107 0.79 -6.91 -13.26
N GLU A 108 0.09 -7.98 -12.88
CA GLU A 108 -0.71 -8.81 -13.78
C GLU A 108 -2.22 -8.52 -13.65
N ASP A 109 -2.60 -7.51 -12.89
CA ASP A 109 -4.00 -7.15 -12.69
C ASP A 109 -4.68 -6.74 -14.01
N ASP A 110 -5.96 -7.09 -14.17
CA ASP A 110 -6.75 -6.72 -15.36
C ASP A 110 -6.83 -5.20 -15.56
N SER A 111 -6.84 -4.43 -14.47
CA SER A 111 -6.93 -2.98 -14.51
C SER A 111 -5.56 -2.33 -14.76
N SER A 112 -5.47 -1.51 -15.81
CA SER A 112 -4.26 -0.72 -16.08
C SER A 112 -3.87 0.19 -14.92
N ARG A 113 -4.85 0.75 -14.20
CA ARG A 113 -4.56 1.63 -13.06
C ARG A 113 -3.88 0.87 -11.92
N VAL A 114 -4.33 -0.35 -11.63
CA VAL A 114 -3.73 -1.19 -10.59
C VAL A 114 -2.29 -1.55 -10.96
N ARG A 115 -2.04 -1.91 -12.23
CA ARG A 115 -0.68 -2.19 -12.70
C ARG A 115 0.25 -0.99 -12.55
N ILE A 116 -0.20 0.21 -12.92
CA ILE A 116 0.56 1.46 -12.76
C ILE A 116 0.86 1.74 -11.29
N ASP A 117 -0.15 1.65 -10.40
CA ASP A 117 0.06 1.90 -8.96
C ASP A 117 1.00 0.86 -8.34
N ALA A 118 0.97 -0.39 -8.80
CA ALA A 118 1.88 -1.44 -8.35
C ALA A 118 3.33 -1.17 -8.80
N GLU A 119 3.50 -0.75 -10.05
CA GLU A 119 4.80 -0.36 -10.61
C GLU A 119 5.41 0.82 -9.84
N GLU A 120 4.64 1.90 -9.65
CA GLU A 120 5.08 3.07 -8.89
C GLU A 120 5.45 2.71 -7.45
N ALA A 121 4.68 1.83 -6.80
CA ALA A 121 4.96 1.36 -5.45
C ALA A 121 6.27 0.54 -5.38
N ILE A 122 6.49 -0.38 -6.32
CA ILE A 122 7.73 -1.18 -6.41
C ILE A 122 8.93 -0.25 -6.57
N LEU A 123 8.89 0.67 -7.52
CA LEU A 123 9.97 1.64 -7.75
C LEU A 123 10.23 2.50 -6.52
N SER A 124 9.18 2.97 -5.85
CA SER A 124 9.33 3.76 -4.64
C SER A 124 9.98 2.97 -3.49
N ILE A 125 9.68 1.67 -3.36
CA ILE A 125 10.29 0.81 -2.35
C ILE A 125 11.77 0.57 -2.67
N ILE A 126 12.08 0.19 -3.93
CA ILE A 126 13.46 -0.09 -4.36
C ILE A 126 14.33 1.15 -4.23
N ASN A 127 13.83 2.32 -4.66
CA ASN A 127 14.59 3.56 -4.59
C ASN A 127 14.78 4.07 -3.15
N ARG A 128 14.01 3.58 -2.18
CA ARG A 128 14.23 3.88 -0.76
C ARG A 128 15.42 3.12 -0.19
N ASP A 129 15.63 1.87 -0.59
CA ASP A 129 16.72 1.02 -0.10
C ASP A 129 17.12 -0.05 -1.13
N ARG A 130 17.87 0.40 -2.14
CA ARG A 130 18.31 -0.44 -3.27
C ARG A 130 19.23 -1.57 -2.81
N VAL A 131 20.13 -1.28 -1.86
CA VAL A 131 21.07 -2.28 -1.33
C VAL A 131 20.30 -3.43 -0.67
N LYS A 132 19.35 -3.12 0.21
CA LYS A 132 18.52 -4.15 0.86
C LYS A 132 17.70 -4.95 -0.15
N PHE A 133 17.23 -4.31 -1.23
CA PHE A 133 16.54 -5.02 -2.31
C PHE A 133 17.44 -6.09 -2.96
N VAL A 134 18.66 -5.71 -3.37
CA VAL A 134 19.64 -6.64 -3.97
C VAL A 134 19.97 -7.78 -3.01
N GLU A 135 20.25 -7.46 -1.75
CA GLU A 135 20.54 -8.45 -0.70
C GLU A 135 19.35 -9.40 -0.44
N THR A 136 18.11 -8.90 -0.50
CA THR A 136 16.92 -9.67 -0.09
C THR A 136 16.30 -10.48 -1.22
N TYR A 137 16.26 -9.94 -2.44
CA TYR A 137 15.50 -10.51 -3.56
C TYR A 137 16.41 -11.15 -4.60
N LEU A 138 17.51 -10.48 -4.95
CA LEU A 138 18.43 -10.99 -5.98
C LEU A 138 19.45 -11.97 -5.43
N SER A 139 19.69 -11.95 -4.12
CA SER A 139 20.58 -12.94 -3.48
C SER A 139 19.86 -14.23 -3.07
N ARG A 140 18.53 -14.34 -3.28
CA ARG A 140 17.78 -15.58 -3.01
C ARG A 140 18.28 -16.69 -3.93
N LYS A 141 18.56 -17.89 -3.41
CA LYS A 141 19.02 -19.06 -4.21
C LYS A 141 17.89 -19.70 -5.02
N ASP A 142 17.13 -18.90 -5.73
CA ASP A 142 16.03 -19.31 -6.59
C ASP A 142 16.17 -18.56 -7.91
N ALA A 143 16.80 -19.22 -8.89
CA ALA A 143 17.13 -18.61 -10.18
C ALA A 143 15.86 -18.25 -10.98
N ASP A 144 14.82 -19.10 -10.90
CA ASP A 144 13.54 -18.86 -11.57
C ASP A 144 12.87 -17.61 -10.99
N PHE A 145 12.89 -17.47 -9.66
CA PHE A 145 12.37 -16.27 -9.00
C PHE A 145 13.19 -15.02 -9.32
N GLN A 146 14.53 -15.11 -9.31
CA GLN A 146 15.40 -14.00 -9.72
C GLN A 146 15.08 -13.55 -11.16
N GLU A 147 15.01 -14.49 -12.10
CA GLU A 147 14.70 -14.22 -13.50
C GLU A 147 13.31 -13.57 -13.62
N PHE A 148 12.31 -14.07 -12.90
CA PHE A 148 10.97 -13.48 -12.85
C PHE A 148 11.00 -12.01 -12.39
N ILE A 149 11.69 -11.72 -11.28
CA ILE A 149 11.83 -10.36 -10.76
C ILE A 149 12.52 -9.45 -11.79
N LEU A 150 13.62 -9.92 -12.36
CA LEU A 150 14.40 -9.19 -13.35
C LEU A 150 13.61 -8.92 -14.63
N GLU A 151 12.81 -9.88 -15.10
CA GLU A 151 11.89 -9.71 -16.23
C GLU A 151 10.86 -8.61 -15.97
N LYS A 152 10.28 -8.57 -14.75
CA LYS A 152 9.31 -7.53 -14.37
C LYS A 152 10.00 -6.17 -14.25
N LEU A 153 11.17 -6.09 -13.60
CA LEU A 153 11.93 -4.84 -13.46
C LEU A 153 12.37 -4.28 -14.80
N LYS A 154 12.82 -5.12 -15.74
CA LYS A 154 13.20 -4.68 -17.09
C LYS A 154 12.08 -3.95 -17.82
N LYS A 155 10.82 -4.33 -17.55
CA LYS A 155 9.62 -3.69 -18.14
C LYS A 155 9.23 -2.41 -17.43
N ILE A 156 9.54 -2.31 -16.14
CA ILE A 156 9.22 -1.17 -15.26
C ILE A 156 10.27 -0.06 -15.41
N ASP A 157 11.55 -0.38 -15.28
CA ASP A 157 12.67 0.54 -15.40
C ASP A 157 13.91 -0.20 -15.92
N SER A 158 14.21 0.01 -17.19
CA SER A 158 15.31 -0.67 -17.87
C SER A 158 16.69 -0.25 -17.39
N ASP A 159 16.82 0.92 -16.78
CA ASP A 159 18.09 1.43 -16.29
C ASP A 159 18.35 0.89 -14.87
N LEU A 160 17.35 0.90 -14.00
CA LEU A 160 17.38 0.19 -12.72
C LEU A 160 17.73 -1.30 -12.91
N TYR A 161 17.15 -1.95 -13.94
CA TYR A 161 17.48 -3.33 -14.29
C TYR A 161 18.97 -3.53 -14.62
N LYS A 162 19.59 -2.61 -15.38
CA LYS A 162 21.02 -2.70 -15.74
C LYS A 162 21.90 -2.47 -14.52
N ASP A 163 21.61 -1.42 -13.74
CA ASP A 163 22.36 -1.09 -12.52
C ASP A 163 22.44 -2.31 -11.59
N ILE A 164 21.31 -3.01 -11.44
CA ILE A 164 21.19 -4.23 -10.65
C ILE A 164 22.10 -5.37 -11.16
N LEU A 165 22.19 -5.58 -12.48
CA LEU A 165 23.03 -6.63 -13.05
C LEU A 165 24.52 -6.33 -12.90
N ASP A 166 24.87 -5.06 -13.01
CA ASP A 166 26.26 -4.59 -12.87
C ASP A 166 26.73 -4.68 -11.40
N GLU A 167 25.84 -4.46 -10.42
CA GLU A 167 26.15 -4.62 -8.98
C GLU A 167 26.28 -6.09 -8.53
N GLY A 168 25.68 -7.03 -9.27
CA GLY A 168 25.71 -8.47 -8.96
C GLY A 168 26.82 -9.28 -9.64
N SER A 169 27.63 -8.65 -10.49
CA SER A 169 28.72 -9.27 -11.29
C SER A 169 30.09 -9.14 -10.62
#